data_AF-A0A1Y3BK90-F1
#
_entry.id   AF-A0A1Y3BK90-F1
#
_cell.length_a   1.000
_cell.length_b   1.000
_cell.length_c   1.000
_cell.angle_alpha   90.00
_cell.angle_beta   90.00
_cell.angle_gamma   90.00
#
_symmetry.space_group_name_H-M   'P 1'
#
loop_
_entity.id
_entity.type
_entity.pdbx_description
1 polymer ?
#
loop_
_entity_poly.entity_id
_entity_poly.type
_entity_poly.pdbx_seq_one_letter_code
_entity_poly.pdbx_strand_id
1 'polypeptide(L)'
;LNDSLCFFSKQQKLTFQGLSQEVLIACIESLESASLKIRERKGSIDSYLFIIKYLLIIREQITPFQIDTSIKEVYLDFTAVIDLIQKRENLFSLTTNNALLKFIFESSPQVNEKIVDSQKAVDNKIKEKCEEFIQFCVEYLTDEIRLFIMDLKIDDKQTMTNEQMNEMLRLKMPLKTYVERKELLTKSMSLYLANVETEAIIFKQINVSL
;
A
#
# COMPACT_ATOMS: atom_id res chain seq x y z
N LEU A 1 33.04 -18.80 21.33
CA LEU A 1 31.73 -19.42 21.64
C LEU A 1 30.60 -18.40 21.55
N ASN A 2 30.63 -17.28 22.29
CA ASN A 2 29.61 -16.22 22.17
C ASN A 2 29.56 -15.55 20.78
N ASP A 3 30.70 -15.28 20.14
CA ASP A 3 30.72 -14.67 18.79
C ASP A 3 30.20 -15.61 17.70
N SER A 4 30.45 -16.92 17.83
CA SER A 4 29.96 -17.94 16.90
C SER A 4 28.44 -18.13 17.01
N LEU A 5 27.88 -18.03 18.22
CA LEU A 5 26.44 -18.04 18.49
C LEU A 5 25.75 -16.78 17.95
N CYS A 6 26.36 -15.61 18.11
CA CYS A 6 25.87 -14.34 17.56
C CYS A 6 25.91 -14.30 16.02
N PHE A 7 26.95 -14.90 15.42
CA PHE A 7 27.04 -15.01 13.96
C PHE A 7 25.96 -15.97 13.41
N PHE A 8 25.72 -17.10 14.08
CA PHE A 8 24.67 -18.04 13.70
C PHE A 8 23.27 -17.44 13.87
N SER A 9 23.00 -16.73 14.96
CA SER A 9 21.71 -16.05 15.15
C SER A 9 21.48 -14.95 14.11
N LYS A 10 22.53 -14.21 13.74
CA LYS A 10 22.49 -13.18 12.68
C LYS A 10 22.24 -13.78 11.30
N GLN A 11 22.87 -14.91 10.98
CA GLN A 11 22.66 -15.59 9.70
C GLN A 11 21.26 -16.19 9.58
N GLN A 12 20.72 -16.74 10.67
CA GLN A 12 19.34 -17.23 10.73
C GLN A 12 18.31 -16.10 10.57
N LYS A 13 18.56 -14.94 11.19
CA LYS A 13 17.66 -13.78 11.09
C LYS A 13 17.59 -13.22 9.66
N LEU A 14 18.74 -13.07 8.98
CA LEU A 14 18.79 -12.57 7.61
C LEU A 14 18.17 -13.55 6.59
N THR A 15 18.39 -14.86 6.78
CA THR A 15 17.79 -15.89 5.92
C THR A 15 16.28 -16.02 6.12
N PHE A 16 15.80 -15.95 7.37
CA PHE A 16 14.38 -15.93 7.68
C PHE A 16 13.69 -14.67 7.15
N GLN A 17 14.36 -13.51 7.18
CA GLN A 17 13.84 -12.28 6.61
C GLN A 17 13.72 -12.32 5.08
N GLY A 18 14.76 -12.78 4.37
CA GLY A 18 14.68 -12.97 2.91
C GLY A 18 13.55 -13.92 2.52
N LEU A 19 13.42 -15.03 3.24
CA LEU A 19 12.33 -15.99 3.04
C LEU A 19 10.95 -15.36 3.29
N SER A 20 10.81 -14.55 4.36
CA SER A 20 9.54 -13.89 4.66
C SER A 20 9.12 -12.90 3.55
N GLN A 21 10.07 -12.23 2.92
CA GLN A 21 9.82 -11.31 1.81
C GLN A 21 9.38 -12.06 0.55
N GLU A 22 10.06 -13.16 0.21
CA GLU A 22 9.69 -14.02 -0.93
C GLU A 22 8.28 -14.63 -0.75
N VAL A 23 7.96 -15.10 0.46
CA VAL A 23 6.63 -15.64 0.79
C VAL A 23 5.57 -14.55 0.69
N LEU A 24 5.86 -13.33 1.15
CA LEU A 24 4.94 -12.20 1.06
C LEU A 24 4.66 -11.81 -0.40
N ILE A 25 5.69 -11.75 -1.24
CA ILE A 25 5.56 -11.49 -2.68
C ILE A 25 4.71 -12.58 -3.34
N ALA A 26 5.02 -13.85 -3.11
CA ALA A 26 4.26 -14.98 -3.66
C ALA A 26 2.80 -14.97 -3.17
N CYS A 27 2.55 -14.52 -1.94
CA CYS A 27 1.19 -14.36 -1.40
C CYS A 27 0.42 -13.26 -2.15
N ILE A 28 1.05 -12.10 -2.39
CA ILE A 28 0.44 -11.00 -3.16
C ILE A 28 0.13 -11.45 -4.60
N GLU A 29 1.06 -12.14 -5.27
CA GLU A 29 0.86 -12.68 -6.61
C GLU A 29 -0.30 -13.70 -6.66
N SER A 30 -0.39 -14.55 -5.63
CA SER A 30 -1.50 -15.50 -5.48
C SER A 30 -2.85 -14.80 -5.30
N LEU A 31 -2.89 -13.72 -4.51
CA LEU A 31 -4.08 -12.89 -4.34
C LEU A 31 -4.47 -12.17 -5.63
N GLU A 32 -3.50 -11.66 -6.39
CA GLU A 32 -3.76 -11.05 -7.70
C GLU A 32 -4.37 -12.09 -8.67
N SER A 33 -3.79 -13.30 -8.75
CA SER A 33 -4.35 -14.39 -9.56
C SER A 33 -5.77 -14.80 -9.11
N ALA A 34 -6.02 -14.87 -7.81
CA ALA A 34 -7.33 -15.18 -7.25
C ALA A 34 -8.35 -14.07 -7.57
N SER A 35 -7.93 -12.79 -7.53
CA SER A 35 -8.79 -11.66 -7.86
C SER A 35 -9.27 -11.73 -9.31
N LEU A 36 -8.39 -12.10 -10.26
CA LEU A 36 -8.76 -12.28 -11.66
C LEU A 36 -9.82 -13.38 -11.83
N LYS A 37 -9.67 -14.51 -11.13
CA LYS A 37 -10.67 -15.59 -11.14
C LYS A 37 -12.01 -15.16 -10.54
N ILE A 38 -11.98 -14.28 -9.54
CA ILE A 38 -13.21 -13.71 -8.95
C ILE A 38 -13.85 -12.73 -9.93
N ARG A 39 -13.06 -11.92 -10.64
CA ARG A 39 -13.56 -11.01 -11.68
C ARG A 39 -14.38 -11.76 -12.72
N GLU A 40 -13.90 -12.91 -13.19
CA GLU A 40 -14.61 -13.75 -14.17
C GLU A 40 -15.94 -14.31 -13.65
N ARG A 41 -16.04 -14.57 -12.34
CA ARG A 41 -17.21 -15.25 -11.75
C ARG A 41 -18.25 -14.31 -11.16
N LYS A 42 -17.82 -13.21 -10.56
CA LYS A 42 -18.67 -12.28 -9.80
C LYS A 42 -18.66 -10.86 -10.33
N GLY A 43 -17.64 -10.50 -11.10
CA GLY A 43 -17.50 -9.16 -11.69
C GLY A 43 -16.38 -8.33 -11.05
N SER A 44 -16.14 -7.16 -11.64
CA SER A 44 -15.00 -6.30 -11.29
C SER A 44 -15.07 -5.73 -9.88
N ILE A 45 -16.28 -5.41 -9.36
CA ILE A 45 -16.46 -4.88 -8.00
C ILE A 45 -15.95 -5.89 -6.97
N ASP A 46 -16.43 -7.13 -7.02
CA ASP A 46 -16.01 -8.20 -6.11
C ASP A 46 -14.51 -8.51 -6.20
N SER A 47 -13.93 -8.42 -7.40
CA SER A 47 -12.49 -8.59 -7.62
C SER A 47 -11.66 -7.54 -6.87
N TYR A 48 -12.02 -6.26 -7.03
CA TYR A 48 -11.30 -5.16 -6.36
C TYR A 48 -11.48 -5.21 -4.84
N LEU A 49 -12.71 -5.44 -4.36
CA LEU A 49 -12.98 -5.52 -2.94
C LEU A 49 -12.32 -6.74 -2.28
N PHE A 50 -12.23 -7.86 -2.99
CA PHE A 50 -11.48 -9.02 -2.55
C PHE A 50 -10.01 -8.66 -2.33
N ILE A 51 -9.32 -8.14 -3.34
CA ILE A 51 -7.88 -7.90 -3.22
C ILE A 51 -7.58 -6.83 -2.16
N ILE A 52 -8.36 -5.75 -2.10
CA ILE A 52 -8.20 -4.69 -1.07
C ILE A 52 -8.38 -5.29 0.33
N LYS A 53 -9.42 -6.09 0.55
CA LYS A 53 -9.66 -6.74 1.85
C LYS A 53 -8.48 -7.61 2.28
N TYR A 54 -7.99 -8.47 1.39
CA TYR A 54 -6.91 -9.40 1.76
C TYR A 54 -5.56 -8.71 1.91
N LEU A 55 -5.30 -7.61 1.20
CA LEU A 55 -4.11 -6.77 1.44
C LEU A 55 -4.18 -6.06 2.80
N LEU A 56 -5.34 -5.54 3.20
CA LEU A 56 -5.54 -4.96 4.55
C LEU A 56 -5.31 -6.01 5.66
N ILE A 57 -5.77 -7.24 5.44
CA ILE A 57 -5.53 -8.36 6.36
C ILE A 57 -4.03 -8.66 6.44
N ILE A 58 -3.34 -8.82 5.30
CA ILE A 58 -1.89 -9.06 5.27
C ILE A 58 -1.15 -7.98 6.07
N ARG A 59 -1.48 -6.70 5.85
CA ARG A 59 -0.87 -5.59 6.56
C ARG A 59 -1.05 -5.69 8.08
N GLU A 60 -2.26 -6.02 8.54
CA GLU A 60 -2.50 -6.22 9.98
C GLU A 60 -1.66 -7.40 10.52
N GLN A 61 -1.59 -8.51 9.77
CA GLN A 61 -0.85 -9.70 10.19
C GLN A 61 0.67 -9.48 10.23
N ILE A 62 1.23 -8.58 9.41
CA ILE A 62 2.66 -8.26 9.46
C ILE A 62 3.01 -7.23 10.55
N THR A 63 2.03 -6.50 11.10
CA THR A 63 2.23 -5.49 12.16
C THR A 63 2.78 -6.06 13.48
N PRO A 64 2.28 -7.19 14.04
CA PRO A 64 2.83 -7.73 15.30
C PRO A 64 4.30 -8.16 15.20
N PHE A 65 4.77 -8.58 14.03
CA PHE A 65 6.19 -8.89 13.81
C PHE A 65 7.12 -7.67 13.93
N GLN A 66 6.56 -6.44 13.95
CA GLN A 66 7.31 -5.21 14.18
C GLN A 66 7.61 -4.97 15.66
N ILE A 67 6.70 -5.37 16.55
CA ILE A 67 6.80 -5.11 17.99
C ILE A 67 7.90 -5.98 18.61
N ASP A 68 8.03 -7.23 18.16
CA ASP A 68 9.09 -8.13 18.61
C ASP A 68 10.48 -7.75 18.05
N THR A 69 10.53 -6.96 16.97
CA THR A 69 11.77 -6.32 16.47
C THR A 69 12.03 -4.94 17.06
N SER A 70 11.07 -4.38 17.83
CA SER A 70 11.23 -3.11 18.55
C SER A 70 12.14 -3.21 19.77
N ILE A 71 12.55 -4.42 20.14
CA ILE A 71 13.80 -4.62 20.87
C ILE A 71 14.93 -4.26 19.89
N LYS A 72 15.20 -2.95 19.83
CA LYS A 72 16.18 -2.28 18.98
C LYS A 72 17.55 -2.95 19.10
N GLU A 73 17.82 -3.92 18.24
CA GLU A 73 19.20 -4.23 17.87
C GLU A 73 19.65 -3.13 16.92
N VAL A 74 20.16 -2.03 17.50
CA VAL A 74 20.78 -0.92 16.78
C VAL A 74 22.06 -1.45 16.14
N TYR A 75 21.99 -1.89 14.89
CA TYR A 75 23.20 -2.18 14.13
C TYR A 75 23.78 -0.87 13.61
N LEU A 76 24.80 -0.39 14.31
CA LEU A 76 25.69 0.64 13.80
C LEU A 76 26.59 0.00 12.75
N ASP A 77 26.52 0.49 11.51
CA ASP A 77 27.44 0.07 10.45
C ASP A 77 28.81 0.69 10.71
N PHE A 78 29.72 -0.11 11.26
CA PHE A 78 31.10 0.26 11.56
C PHE A 78 32.07 -0.08 10.42
N THR A 79 31.58 -0.39 9.21
CA THR A 79 32.46 -0.72 8.08
C THR A 79 33.43 0.43 7.78
N ALA A 80 32.97 1.69 7.93
CA ALA A 80 33.81 2.88 7.84
C ALA A 80 34.83 3.01 9.00
N VAL A 81 34.56 2.44 10.17
CA VAL A 81 35.49 2.40 11.32
C VAL A 81 36.59 1.38 11.09
N ILE A 82 36.28 0.25 10.43
CA ILE A 82 37.26 -0.80 10.13
C ILE A 82 38.29 -0.29 9.12
N ASP A 83 37.87 0.44 8.08
CA ASP A 83 38.78 1.06 7.11
C ASP A 83 39.69 2.14 7.73
N LEU A 84 39.22 2.81 8.78
CA LEU A 84 40.01 3.79 9.53
C LEU A 84 41.02 3.10 10.47
N ILE A 85 40.63 2.00 11.13
CA ILE A 85 41.53 1.18 11.96
C ILE A 85 42.64 0.54 11.10
N GLN A 86 42.33 0.15 9.86
CA GLN A 86 43.35 -0.33 8.92
C GLN A 86 44.35 0.76 8.51
N LYS A 87 43.94 2.04 8.55
CA LYS A 87 44.80 3.22 8.32
C LYS A 87 45.39 3.80 9.62
N ARG A 88 45.80 2.90 10.53
CA ARG A 88 46.31 3.18 11.90
C ARG A 88 47.46 4.19 12.03
N GLU A 89 48.19 4.44 10.95
CA GLU A 89 49.38 5.32 10.93
C GLU A 89 49.04 6.78 11.29
N ASN A 90 47.78 7.21 11.13
CA ASN A 90 47.35 8.59 11.36
C ASN A 90 46.30 8.75 12.47
N LEU A 91 45.88 7.68 13.16
CA LEU A 91 44.84 7.76 14.19
C LEU A 91 45.33 8.39 15.50
N PHE A 92 46.64 8.37 15.77
CA PHE A 92 47.25 8.91 16.98
C PHE A 92 48.09 10.18 16.74
N SER A 93 47.98 10.78 15.55
CA SER A 93 48.53 12.12 15.29
C SER A 93 47.68 13.14 16.05
N LEU A 94 48.04 13.36 17.32
CA LEU A 94 47.46 14.34 18.23
C LEU A 94 47.76 15.76 17.74
N THR A 95 47.09 16.19 16.67
CA THR A 95 46.99 17.61 16.29
C THR A 95 45.57 18.09 16.53
N THR A 96 45.43 19.37 16.88
CA THR A 96 44.39 19.99 17.72
C THR A 96 42.95 19.99 17.18
N ASN A 97 42.65 19.23 16.13
CA ASN A 97 41.29 19.04 15.62
C ASN A 97 40.95 17.56 15.60
N ASN A 98 40.34 17.11 16.70
CA ASN A 98 39.90 15.75 16.97
C ASN A 98 39.19 15.11 15.76
N ALA A 99 39.92 14.33 14.96
CA ALA A 99 39.36 13.51 13.90
C ALA A 99 38.30 12.53 14.42
N LEU A 100 38.41 12.10 15.69
CA LEU A 100 37.39 11.33 16.39
C LEU A 100 36.11 12.12 16.69
N LEU A 101 36.22 13.39 17.09
CA LEU A 101 35.04 14.24 17.30
C LEU A 101 34.39 14.62 15.97
N LYS A 102 35.19 14.89 14.94
CA LYS A 102 34.71 15.12 13.58
C LYS A 102 34.03 13.87 13.02
N PHE A 103 34.54 12.68 13.30
CA PHE A 103 33.89 11.41 12.96
C PHE A 103 32.55 11.23 13.70
N ILE A 104 32.49 11.48 15.01
CA ILE A 104 31.23 11.39 15.78
C ILE A 104 30.20 12.43 15.31
N PHE A 105 30.64 13.60 14.85
CA PHE A 105 29.76 14.70 14.43
C PHE A 105 29.36 14.65 12.94
N GLU A 106 30.22 14.13 12.05
CA GLU A 106 29.95 14.03 10.60
C GLU A 106 29.43 12.65 10.17
N SER A 107 29.72 11.59 10.94
CA SER A 107 29.28 10.23 10.59
C SER A 107 27.99 9.90 11.32
N SER A 108 26.87 10.43 10.82
CA SER A 108 25.56 9.91 11.22
C SER A 108 25.46 8.47 10.67
N PRO A 109 25.46 7.44 11.52
CA PRO A 109 25.37 6.06 11.07
C PRO A 109 24.00 5.86 10.40
N GLN A 110 24.00 5.45 9.13
CA GLN A 110 22.75 5.16 8.44
C GLN A 110 22.14 3.88 9.03
N VAL A 111 21.00 4.04 9.71
CA VAL A 111 20.20 2.96 10.26
C VAL A 111 19.48 2.28 9.09
N ASN A 112 19.91 1.08 8.72
CA ASN A 112 19.41 0.39 7.54
C ASN A 112 18.04 -0.27 7.76
N GLU A 113 17.10 0.10 6.90
CA GLU A 113 15.65 0.14 7.08
C GLU A 113 14.93 -1.03 6.37
N LYS A 114 15.39 -2.28 6.52
CA LYS A 114 14.96 -3.38 5.63
C LYS A 114 13.58 -3.99 5.96
N ILE A 115 13.14 -3.96 7.23
CA ILE A 115 11.78 -4.42 7.64
C ILE A 115 10.71 -3.40 7.22
N VAL A 116 11.07 -2.11 7.18
CA VAL A 116 10.19 -1.05 6.69
C VAL A 116 9.86 -1.27 5.21
N ASP A 117 10.75 -1.89 4.43
CA ASP A 117 10.53 -2.17 3.00
C ASP A 117 9.33 -3.11 2.74
N SER A 118 9.12 -4.16 3.55
CA SER A 118 8.01 -5.10 3.36
C SER A 118 6.65 -4.50 3.73
N GLN A 119 6.57 -3.73 4.81
CA GLN A 119 5.33 -3.03 5.17
C GLN A 119 5.00 -1.96 4.14
N LYS A 120 6.00 -1.16 3.75
CA LYS A 120 5.86 -0.13 2.72
C LYS A 120 5.43 -0.73 1.37
N ALA A 121 5.93 -1.91 1.01
CA ALA A 121 5.50 -2.61 -0.21
C ALA A 121 4.02 -2.99 -0.17
N VAL A 122 3.53 -3.53 0.96
CA VAL A 122 2.10 -3.86 1.14
C VAL A 122 1.24 -2.59 1.13
N ASP A 123 1.67 -1.53 1.82
CA ASP A 123 0.96 -0.25 1.86
C ASP A 123 0.88 0.41 0.47
N ASN A 124 1.98 0.38 -0.30
CA ASN A 124 2.00 0.85 -1.67
C ASN A 124 1.02 0.07 -2.55
N LYS A 125 0.96 -1.26 -2.40
CA LYS A 125 0.03 -2.11 -3.16
C LYS A 125 -1.43 -1.87 -2.75
N ILE A 126 -1.71 -1.65 -1.47
CA ILE A 126 -3.04 -1.23 -1.00
C ILE A 126 -3.43 0.09 -1.67
N LYS A 127 -2.54 1.09 -1.66
CA LYS A 127 -2.79 2.39 -2.29
C LYS A 127 -3.08 2.24 -3.77
N GLU A 128 -2.24 1.51 -4.51
CA GLU A 128 -2.40 1.21 -5.93
C GLU A 128 -3.80 0.62 -6.23
N LYS A 129 -4.20 -0.42 -5.48
CA LYS A 129 -5.50 -1.08 -5.71
C LYS A 129 -6.69 -0.23 -5.30
N CYS A 130 -6.56 0.62 -4.29
CA CYS A 130 -7.59 1.60 -3.94
C CYS A 130 -7.75 2.66 -5.03
N GLU A 131 -6.65 3.19 -5.60
CA GLU A 131 -6.70 4.16 -6.69
C GLU A 131 -7.34 3.56 -7.95
N GLU A 132 -6.94 2.35 -8.34
CA GLU A 132 -7.57 1.61 -9.45
C GLU A 132 -9.08 1.40 -9.20
N PHE A 133 -9.47 1.03 -7.97
CA PHE A 133 -10.88 0.82 -7.63
C PHE A 133 -11.70 2.11 -7.69
N ILE A 134 -11.14 3.23 -7.21
CA ILE A 134 -11.79 4.55 -7.27
C ILE A 134 -12.02 4.94 -8.73
N GLN A 135 -11.00 4.81 -9.59
CA GLN A 135 -11.11 5.09 -11.01
C GLN A 135 -12.20 4.25 -11.67
N PHE A 136 -12.20 2.94 -11.40
CA PHE A 136 -13.25 2.02 -11.86
C PHE A 136 -14.64 2.44 -11.37
N CYS A 137 -14.81 2.85 -10.11
CA CYS A 137 -16.10 3.28 -9.57
C CYS A 137 -16.62 4.54 -10.26
N VAL A 138 -15.75 5.52 -10.50
CA VAL A 138 -16.11 6.75 -11.23
C VAL A 138 -16.58 6.39 -12.63
N GLU A 139 -15.84 5.53 -13.33
CA GLU A 139 -16.21 5.06 -14.66
C GLU A 139 -17.54 4.33 -14.65
N TYR A 140 -17.69 3.30 -13.81
CA TYR A 140 -18.88 2.47 -13.69
C TYR A 140 -20.15 3.26 -13.35
N LEU A 141 -20.05 4.25 -12.44
CA LEU A 141 -21.20 5.03 -12.01
C LEU A 141 -21.61 6.08 -13.05
N THR A 142 -20.65 6.76 -13.67
CA THR A 142 -20.95 7.91 -14.53
C THR A 142 -21.08 7.56 -16.01
N ASP A 143 -20.95 6.28 -16.38
CA ASP A 143 -20.93 5.83 -17.77
C ASP A 143 -22.16 6.25 -18.57
N GLU A 144 -23.35 5.92 -18.07
CA GLU A 144 -24.62 6.26 -18.73
C GLU A 144 -24.84 7.78 -18.82
N ILE A 145 -24.35 8.52 -17.82
CA ILE A 145 -24.44 9.99 -17.79
C ILE A 145 -23.50 10.59 -18.83
N ARG A 146 -22.30 10.03 -19.00
CA ARG A 146 -21.35 10.47 -20.04
C ARG A 146 -21.89 10.19 -21.44
N LEU A 147 -22.44 9.01 -21.68
CA LEU A 147 -23.08 8.66 -22.96
C LEU A 147 -24.24 9.63 -23.26
N PHE A 148 -25.09 9.90 -22.27
CA PHE A 148 -26.17 10.88 -22.42
C PHE A 148 -25.67 12.29 -22.75
N ILE A 149 -24.63 12.79 -22.08
CA ILE A 149 -24.03 14.10 -22.37
C ILE A 149 -23.43 14.13 -23.79
N MET A 150 -22.85 13.01 -24.25
CA MET A 150 -22.30 12.90 -25.60
C MET A 150 -23.41 12.95 -26.65
N ASP A 151 -24.53 12.25 -26.43
CA ASP A 151 -25.69 12.29 -27.32
C ASP A 151 -26.28 13.69 -27.43
N LEU A 152 -26.42 14.42 -26.30
CA LEU A 152 -26.88 15.81 -26.30
C LEU A 152 -25.97 16.74 -27.11
N LYS A 153 -24.64 16.57 -27.02
CA LYS A 153 -23.68 17.38 -27.79
C LYS A 153 -23.75 17.11 -29.30
N ILE A 154 -24.28 15.96 -29.72
CA ILE A 154 -24.48 15.63 -31.14
C ILE A 154 -25.77 16.29 -31.67
N ASP A 155 -26.83 16.35 -30.85
CA ASP A 155 -28.15 16.92 -31.19
C ASP A 155 -28.11 18.46 -31.35
N ASP A 156 -27.24 19.16 -30.61
CA ASP A 156 -27.10 20.64 -30.64
C ASP A 156 -26.69 21.22 -32.02
N LYS A 157 -26.34 20.37 -33.01
CA LYS A 157 -26.09 20.79 -34.40
C LYS A 157 -27.35 20.88 -35.26
N GLN A 158 -28.51 20.40 -34.80
CA GLN A 158 -29.76 20.45 -35.55
C GLN A 158 -30.95 20.81 -34.64
N THR A 159 -31.34 22.09 -34.72
CA THR A 159 -32.70 22.61 -34.45
C THR A 159 -33.10 22.86 -32.99
N MET A 160 -33.06 24.13 -32.56
CA MET A 160 -33.78 24.64 -31.40
C MET A 160 -35.30 24.61 -31.61
N THR A 161 -36.04 23.83 -30.82
CA THR A 161 -37.41 24.21 -30.38
C THR A 161 -37.92 23.39 -29.18
N ASN A 162 -38.26 24.07 -28.07
CA ASN A 162 -39.12 23.64 -26.95
C ASN A 162 -38.94 22.21 -26.36
N GLU A 163 -37.71 21.80 -26.03
CA GLU A 163 -37.38 20.41 -25.66
C GLU A 163 -37.12 20.10 -24.16
N GLN A 164 -37.31 21.04 -23.24
CA GLN A 164 -36.95 20.84 -21.82
C GLN A 164 -37.66 19.65 -21.15
N MET A 165 -38.90 19.33 -21.53
CA MET A 165 -39.65 18.20 -20.95
C MET A 165 -39.24 16.85 -21.56
N ASN A 166 -38.78 16.83 -22.81
CA ASN A 166 -38.22 15.64 -23.46
C ASN A 166 -36.82 15.32 -22.92
N GLU A 167 -36.00 16.34 -22.68
CA GLU A 167 -34.67 16.20 -22.07
C GLU A 167 -34.76 15.66 -20.64
N MET A 168 -35.69 16.15 -19.81
CA MET A 168 -35.93 15.61 -18.46
C MET A 168 -36.36 14.14 -18.50
N LEU A 169 -37.17 13.74 -19.48
CA LEU A 169 -37.59 12.35 -19.63
C LEU A 169 -36.40 11.46 -20.04
N ARG A 170 -35.53 11.95 -20.94
CA ARG A 170 -34.31 11.24 -21.37
C ARG A 170 -33.29 11.09 -20.24
N LEU A 171 -33.14 12.09 -19.36
CA LEU A 171 -32.20 12.04 -18.22
C LEU A 171 -32.64 11.08 -17.09
N LYS A 172 -33.94 10.78 -16.99
CA LYS A 172 -34.51 9.92 -15.94
C LYS A 172 -33.89 8.52 -15.91
N MET A 173 -33.58 7.94 -17.07
CA MET A 173 -33.02 6.59 -17.20
C MET A 173 -31.54 6.49 -16.77
N PRO A 174 -30.63 7.36 -17.26
CA PRO A 174 -29.26 7.42 -16.74
C PRO A 174 -29.18 7.64 -15.24
N LEU A 175 -30.02 8.53 -14.69
CA LEU A 175 -30.04 8.79 -13.24
C LEU A 175 -30.55 7.58 -12.45
N LYS A 176 -31.58 6.89 -12.93
CA LYS A 176 -32.06 5.65 -12.30
C LYS A 176 -30.96 4.59 -12.26
N THR A 177 -30.25 4.41 -13.38
CA THR A 177 -29.14 3.45 -13.49
C THR A 177 -27.99 3.82 -12.56
N TYR A 178 -27.65 5.11 -12.44
CA TYR A 178 -26.67 5.60 -11.47
C TYR A 178 -27.06 5.23 -10.04
N VAL A 179 -28.31 5.45 -9.63
CA VAL A 179 -28.80 5.15 -8.28
C VAL A 179 -28.72 3.64 -8.00
N GLU A 180 -29.17 2.80 -8.93
CA GLU A 180 -29.10 1.34 -8.82
C GLU A 180 -27.65 0.84 -8.69
N ARG A 181 -26.74 1.34 -9.57
CA ARG A 181 -25.32 1.00 -9.53
C ARG A 181 -24.64 1.46 -8.23
N LYS A 182 -25.00 2.66 -7.74
CA LYS A 182 -24.52 3.19 -6.45
C LYS A 182 -24.94 2.29 -5.28
N GLU A 183 -26.21 1.88 -5.24
CA GLU A 183 -26.69 0.97 -4.19
C GLU A 183 -25.98 -0.38 -4.21
N LEU A 184 -25.79 -0.97 -5.39
CA LEU A 184 -25.05 -2.23 -5.55
C LEU A 184 -23.59 -2.10 -5.07
N LEU A 185 -22.94 -1.00 -5.42
CA LEU A 185 -21.58 -0.70 -4.97
C LEU A 185 -21.53 -0.57 -3.44
N THR A 186 -22.44 0.20 -2.84
CA THR A 186 -22.51 0.36 -1.38
C THR A 186 -22.75 -0.96 -0.66
N LYS A 187 -23.65 -1.81 -1.15
CA LYS A 187 -23.91 -3.15 -0.60
C LYS A 187 -22.69 -4.06 -0.70
N SER A 188 -21.96 -4.01 -1.81
CA SER A 188 -20.75 -4.81 -2.01
C SER A 188 -19.63 -4.34 -1.08
N MET A 189 -19.42 -3.03 -0.99
CA MET A 189 -18.43 -2.43 -0.07
C MET A 189 -18.71 -2.81 1.38
N SER A 190 -19.97 -2.75 1.83
CA SER A 190 -20.31 -3.16 3.21
C SER A 190 -20.07 -4.65 3.43
N LEU A 191 -20.41 -5.52 2.48
CA LEU A 191 -20.17 -6.96 2.61
C LEU A 191 -18.68 -7.31 2.78
N TYR A 192 -17.80 -6.61 2.06
CA TYR A 192 -16.37 -6.90 2.09
C TYR A 192 -15.64 -6.17 3.24
N LEU A 193 -15.99 -4.91 3.51
CA LEU A 193 -15.25 -4.02 4.40
C LEU A 193 -15.91 -3.75 5.76
N ALA A 194 -17.23 -3.93 5.91
CA ALA A 194 -17.94 -3.67 7.18
C ALA A 194 -17.93 -4.88 8.14
N ASN A 195 -16.96 -5.79 8.00
CA ASN A 195 -16.70 -6.77 9.04
C ASN A 195 -16.01 -6.06 10.21
N VAL A 196 -16.43 -6.32 11.45
CA VAL A 196 -15.87 -5.71 12.68
C VAL A 196 -14.34 -5.76 12.71
N GLU A 197 -13.75 -6.86 12.23
CA GLU A 197 -12.30 -7.03 12.15
C GLU A 197 -11.66 -6.09 11.09
N THR A 198 -12.27 -5.98 9.92
CA THR A 198 -11.78 -5.10 8.84
C THR A 198 -12.01 -3.62 9.18
N GLU A 199 -13.14 -3.32 9.81
CA GLU A 199 -13.49 -2.02 10.34
C GLU A 199 -12.49 -1.59 11.43
N ALA A 200 -12.16 -2.48 12.37
CA ALA A 200 -11.13 -2.24 13.37
C ALA A 200 -9.74 -1.99 12.73
N ILE A 201 -9.37 -2.75 11.69
CA ILE A 201 -8.12 -2.54 10.95
C ILE A 201 -8.08 -1.17 10.26
N ILE A 202 -9.20 -0.72 9.69
CA ILE A 202 -9.31 0.58 9.03
C ILE A 202 -9.26 1.71 10.07
N PHE A 203 -10.05 1.64 11.14
CA PHE A 203 -10.16 2.72 12.13
C PHE A 203 -8.96 2.83 13.09
N LYS A 204 -8.28 1.72 13.37
CA LYS A 204 -7.03 1.74 14.16
C LYS A 204 -5.96 2.64 13.55
N GLN A 205 -5.95 2.82 12.23
CA GLN A 205 -4.97 3.66 11.55
C GLN A 205 -5.30 5.16 11.56
N ILE A 206 -6.59 5.50 11.48
CA ILE A 206 -7.06 6.90 11.50
C ILE A 206 -6.74 7.54 12.86
N ASN A 207 -6.84 6.77 13.95
CA ASN A 207 -6.56 7.25 15.30
C ASN A 207 -5.06 7.38 15.63
N VAL A 208 -4.17 6.82 14.81
CA VAL A 208 -2.70 6.98 14.97
C VAL A 208 -2.18 8.20 14.20
N SER A 209 -2.99 8.75 13.28
CA SER A 209 -2.64 9.90 12.42
C SER A 209 -3.29 11.23 12.86
N LEU A 210 -3.98 11.25 14.00
CA LEU A 210 -4.52 12.43 14.69
C LEU A 210 -3.86 12.59 16.07
#